data_AF-A0A3N5NPL9-F1
#
_entry.id   AF-A0A3N5NPL9-F1
#
_cell.length_a   1.000
_cell.length_b   1.000
_cell.length_c   1.000
_cell.angle_alpha   90.00
_cell.angle_beta   90.00
_cell.angle_gamma   90.00
#
_symmetry.space_group_name_H-M   'P 1'
#
loop_
_entity.id
_entity.type
_entity.pdbx_description
1 polymer ?
#
loop_
_entity_poly.entity_id
_entity_poly.type
_entity_poly.pdbx_seq_one_letter_code
_entity_poly.pdbx_strand_id
1 'polypeptide(L)'
;AVINGIPENISFDHLKALLTPQPVSGAVALCHIVGVTPEAPTMEEALGHKKPEMTVKIGKKEYRESWESLHTAKSDDVEIVFFGCPQNSVGDLGELARLLEGKKIADGVKLVASVANEVYTLAQRTGYTDIIEKAGGIIARGICIMGFPYAQLETPATTGATNSAKAASYQARRGINIQYGSFEDCISAAITGKWRR
;
A
#
# COMPACT_ATOMS: atom_id res chain seq x y z
N ALA A 1 -15.46 13.80 -6.90
CA ALA A 1 -14.44 13.98 -7.96
C ALA A 1 -14.71 13.01 -9.11
N VAL A 2 -14.17 13.25 -10.31
CA VAL A 2 -14.24 12.30 -11.42
C VAL A 2 -12.84 12.00 -11.93
N ILE A 3 -12.53 10.72 -12.13
CA ILE A 3 -11.25 10.23 -12.65
C ILE A 3 -11.51 9.61 -14.02
N ASN A 4 -10.76 10.04 -15.02
CA ASN A 4 -10.83 9.52 -16.38
C ASN A 4 -9.46 8.98 -16.82
N GLY A 5 -9.44 8.05 -17.78
CA GLY A 5 -8.22 7.45 -18.33
C GLY A 5 -7.68 6.24 -17.56
N ILE A 6 -8.48 5.66 -16.68
CA ILE A 6 -8.18 4.38 -16.01
C ILE A 6 -8.72 3.24 -16.89
N PRO A 7 -7.98 2.13 -17.09
CA PRO A 7 -8.49 0.98 -17.84
C PRO A 7 -9.76 0.39 -17.21
N GLU A 8 -10.73 -0.01 -18.03
CA GLU A 8 -12.00 -0.60 -17.56
C GLU A 8 -11.80 -1.93 -16.83
N ASN A 9 -10.78 -2.70 -17.19
CA ASN A 9 -10.45 -3.99 -16.59
C ASN A 9 -9.49 -3.87 -15.38
N ILE A 10 -9.41 -2.70 -14.75
CA ILE A 10 -8.59 -2.50 -13.56
C ILE A 10 -8.98 -3.48 -12.46
N SER A 11 -7.98 -4.13 -11.86
CA SER A 11 -8.21 -5.10 -10.79
C SER A 11 -8.70 -4.41 -9.51
N PHE A 12 -9.35 -5.18 -8.65
CA PHE A 12 -9.77 -4.71 -7.33
C PHE A 12 -8.60 -4.14 -6.52
N ASP A 13 -7.43 -4.79 -6.53
CA ASP A 13 -6.27 -4.34 -5.77
C ASP A 13 -5.65 -3.04 -6.31
N HIS A 14 -5.68 -2.84 -7.63
CA HIS A 14 -5.26 -1.56 -8.23
C HIS A 14 -6.26 -0.44 -7.94
N LEU A 15 -7.58 -0.71 -7.99
CA LEU A 15 -8.60 0.25 -7.56
C LEU A 15 -8.41 0.64 -6.10
N LYS A 16 -8.20 -0.35 -5.23
CA LYS A 16 -7.91 -0.16 -3.82
C LYS A 16 -6.68 0.74 -3.61
N ALA A 17 -5.58 0.47 -4.31
CA ALA A 17 -4.37 1.30 -4.25
C ALA A 17 -4.59 2.74 -4.74
N LEU A 18 -5.41 2.92 -5.78
CA LEU A 18 -5.75 4.23 -6.35
C LEU A 18 -6.66 5.07 -5.44
N LEU A 19 -7.64 4.44 -4.80
CA LEU A 19 -8.71 5.15 -4.08
C LEU A 19 -8.30 5.53 -2.66
N THR A 20 -7.53 4.69 -1.99
CA THR A 20 -7.25 4.87 -0.55
C THR A 20 -6.39 6.07 -0.15
N PRO A 21 -5.47 6.61 -0.97
CA PRO A 21 -4.71 7.81 -0.62
C PRO A 21 -5.53 9.10 -0.78
N GLN A 22 -6.60 9.08 -1.59
CA GLN A 22 -7.38 10.28 -1.93
C GLN A 22 -7.94 11.05 -0.72
N PRO A 23 -8.55 10.41 0.30
CA PRO A 23 -9.00 11.12 1.49
C PRO A 23 -7.86 11.58 2.42
N VAL A 24 -6.63 11.11 2.22
CA VAL A 24 -5.49 11.34 3.14
C VAL A 24 -4.78 12.67 2.84
N SER A 25 -4.58 12.96 1.56
CA SER A 25 -3.92 14.18 1.08
C SER A 25 -4.80 15.05 0.20
N GLY A 26 -5.80 14.46 -0.47
CA GLY A 26 -6.67 15.17 -1.42
C GLY A 26 -8.03 15.60 -0.87
N ALA A 27 -8.40 15.20 0.35
CA ALA A 27 -9.71 15.45 0.95
C ALA A 27 -10.91 14.97 0.08
N VAL A 28 -10.69 13.97 -0.78
CA VAL A 28 -11.73 13.38 -1.63
C VAL A 28 -12.29 12.14 -0.94
N ALA A 29 -13.56 12.22 -0.51
CA ALA A 29 -14.26 11.10 0.11
C ALA A 29 -14.93 10.15 -0.91
N LEU A 30 -15.33 10.69 -2.07
CA LEU A 30 -16.03 9.96 -3.12
C LEU A 30 -15.56 10.41 -4.51
N CYS A 31 -15.34 9.44 -5.39
CA CYS A 31 -15.10 9.71 -6.79
C CYS A 31 -15.80 8.71 -7.70
N HIS A 32 -16.11 9.16 -8.92
CA HIS A 32 -16.49 8.29 -10.03
C HIS A 32 -15.26 8.01 -10.88
N ILE A 33 -15.09 6.76 -11.31
CA ILE A 33 -14.09 6.38 -12.31
C ILE A 33 -14.86 6.08 -13.59
N VAL A 34 -14.62 6.90 -14.62
CA VAL A 34 -15.33 6.79 -15.90
C VAL A 34 -15.12 5.40 -16.50
N GLY A 35 -16.21 4.73 -16.88
CA GLY A 35 -16.20 3.38 -17.45
C GLY A 35 -16.09 2.24 -16.43
N VAL A 36 -15.78 2.52 -15.17
CA VAL A 36 -15.66 1.51 -14.10
C VAL A 36 -16.81 1.61 -13.10
N THR A 37 -17.17 2.83 -12.70
CA THR A 37 -18.28 3.06 -11.78
C THR A 37 -19.62 2.93 -12.52
N PRO A 38 -20.60 2.11 -12.04
CA PRO A 38 -21.85 1.86 -12.77
C PRO A 38 -22.63 3.11 -13.16
N GLU A 39 -22.68 4.11 -12.28
CA GLU A 39 -23.38 5.39 -12.53
C GLU A 39 -22.58 6.37 -13.40
N ALA A 40 -21.35 6.02 -13.81
CA ALA A 40 -20.46 6.88 -14.58
C ALA A 40 -19.89 6.17 -15.82
N PRO A 41 -20.74 5.68 -16.74
CA PRO A 41 -20.26 5.03 -17.97
C PRO A 41 -19.53 6.02 -18.88
N THR A 42 -19.85 7.31 -18.82
CA THR A 42 -19.21 8.38 -19.60
C THR A 42 -18.80 9.55 -18.72
N MET A 43 -17.93 10.40 -19.26
CA MET A 43 -17.51 11.64 -18.60
C MET A 43 -18.69 12.61 -18.35
N GLU A 44 -19.68 12.62 -19.25
CA GLU A 44 -20.86 13.48 -19.18
C GLU A 44 -21.79 13.04 -18.05
N GLU A 45 -22.08 11.73 -17.95
CA GLU A 45 -22.86 11.14 -16.85
C GLU A 45 -22.16 11.37 -15.51
N ALA A 46 -20.84 11.14 -15.45
CA ALA A 46 -20.05 11.32 -14.23
C ALA A 46 -20.05 12.76 -13.69
N LEU A 47 -20.19 13.75 -14.57
CA LEU A 47 -20.29 15.17 -14.21
C LEU A 47 -21.74 15.64 -14.03
N GLY A 48 -22.73 14.76 -14.22
CA GLY A 48 -24.14 15.13 -14.21
C GLY A 48 -24.49 16.18 -15.26
N HIS A 49 -23.90 16.04 -16.46
CA HIS A 49 -24.03 16.98 -17.60
C HIS A 49 -23.61 18.43 -17.30
N LYS A 50 -22.76 18.65 -16.28
CA LYS A 50 -22.18 19.96 -15.96
C LYS A 50 -20.74 20.04 -16.46
N LYS A 51 -20.23 21.28 -16.58
CA LYS A 51 -18.81 21.50 -16.83
C LYS A 51 -18.02 21.28 -15.53
N PRO A 52 -16.80 20.73 -15.58
CA PRO A 52 -15.97 20.60 -14.39
C PRO A 52 -15.54 21.99 -13.89
N GLU A 53 -15.61 22.19 -12.57
CA GLU A 53 -15.13 23.43 -11.93
C GLU A 53 -13.60 23.55 -12.01
N MET A 54 -12.91 22.42 -11.93
CA MET A 54 -11.46 22.31 -12.04
C MET A 54 -11.10 21.04 -12.81
N THR A 55 -10.06 21.12 -13.64
CA THR A 55 -9.48 19.96 -14.32
C THR A 55 -7.99 19.88 -13.99
N VAL A 56 -7.55 18.71 -13.55
CA VAL A 56 -6.13 18.42 -13.26
C VAL A 56 -5.68 17.33 -14.22
N LYS A 57 -4.63 17.61 -15.01
CA LYS A 57 -4.01 16.62 -15.88
C LYS A 57 -2.83 15.98 -15.16
N ILE A 58 -2.88 14.67 -14.97
CA ILE A 58 -1.79 13.91 -14.34
C ILE A 58 -0.84 13.44 -15.42
N GLY A 59 0.36 14.03 -15.46
CA GLY A 59 1.46 13.62 -16.31
C GLY A 59 2.61 13.00 -15.51
N LYS A 60 3.74 12.78 -16.21
CA LYS A 60 4.96 12.23 -15.59
C LYS A 60 5.51 13.11 -14.46
N LYS A 61 5.31 14.43 -14.56
CA LYS A 61 5.76 15.40 -13.58
C LYS A 61 4.96 15.26 -12.28
N GLU A 62 3.64 15.33 -12.35
CA GLU A 62 2.73 15.23 -11.20
C GLU A 62 2.88 13.87 -10.49
N TYR A 63 3.07 12.81 -11.28
CA TYR A 63 3.38 11.48 -10.76
C TYR A 63 4.69 11.48 -9.96
N ARG A 64 5.77 12.04 -10.53
CA ARG A 64 7.08 12.07 -9.88
C ARG A 64 7.05 12.88 -8.60
N GLU A 65 6.47 14.08 -8.62
CA GLU A 65 6.34 14.94 -7.44
C GLU A 65 5.55 14.24 -6.32
N SER A 66 4.44 13.58 -6.68
CA SER A 66 3.65 12.80 -5.72
C SER A 66 4.46 11.63 -5.14
N TRP A 67 5.19 10.91 -5.99
CA TRP A 67 6.02 9.78 -5.57
C TRP A 67 7.16 10.22 -4.64
N GLU A 68 7.88 11.29 -4.99
CA GLU A 68 8.96 11.87 -4.17
C GLU A 68 8.44 12.36 -2.82
N SER A 69 7.23 12.94 -2.77
CA SER A 69 6.64 13.41 -1.52
C SER A 69 6.35 12.29 -0.49
N LEU A 70 6.19 11.05 -0.97
CA LEU A 70 5.96 9.87 -0.13
C LEU A 70 7.26 9.19 0.33
N HIS A 71 8.38 9.58 -0.28
CA HIS A 71 9.69 8.97 -0.08
C HIS A 71 10.53 9.89 0.81
N THR A 72 10.42 9.72 2.12
CA THR A 72 11.02 10.63 3.11
C THR A 72 12.36 10.16 3.66
N ALA A 73 12.71 8.89 3.47
CA ALA A 73 13.98 8.34 3.92
C ALA A 73 15.17 8.86 3.11
N LYS A 74 16.27 9.14 3.81
CA LYS A 74 17.58 9.47 3.22
C LYS A 74 18.61 8.35 3.38
N SER A 75 18.39 7.46 4.34
CA SER A 75 19.20 6.26 4.51
C SER A 75 18.56 5.09 3.76
N ASP A 76 19.41 4.21 3.25
CA ASP A 76 18.99 2.92 2.70
C ASP A 76 18.67 1.90 3.78
N ASP A 77 18.94 2.16 5.06
CA ASP A 77 18.56 1.24 6.15
C ASP A 77 17.04 1.06 6.22
N VAL A 78 16.58 -0.19 6.34
CA VAL A 78 15.17 -0.52 6.52
C VAL A 78 15.00 -1.43 7.73
N GLU A 79 14.32 -0.95 8.77
CA GLU A 79 14.07 -1.69 10.01
C GLU A 79 12.67 -2.32 10.05
N ILE A 80 11.73 -1.79 9.25
CA ILE A 80 10.37 -2.30 9.17
C ILE A 80 9.77 -2.18 7.76
N VAL A 81 9.03 -3.18 7.33
CA VAL A 81 8.31 -3.20 6.06
C VAL A 81 6.82 -3.39 6.32
N PHE A 82 6.02 -2.49 5.77
CA PHE A 82 4.56 -2.48 5.94
C PHE A 82 3.86 -2.88 4.65
N PHE A 83 3.07 -3.95 4.75
CA PHE A 83 2.07 -4.28 3.74
C PHE A 83 0.67 -4.04 4.30
N GLY A 84 -0.09 -3.21 3.60
CA GLY A 84 -1.46 -2.84 3.95
C GLY A 84 -1.66 -1.32 4.06
N CYS A 85 -2.77 -0.92 4.70
CA CYS A 85 -3.34 0.44 4.65
C CYS A 85 -3.77 0.87 3.24
N PRO A 86 -4.85 0.30 2.68
CA PRO A 86 -5.88 -0.53 3.32
C PRO A 86 -5.42 -1.98 3.53
N GLN A 87 -6.17 -2.74 4.33
CA GLN A 87 -5.84 -4.13 4.62
C GLN A 87 -5.64 -4.95 3.34
N ASN A 88 -4.67 -5.86 3.39
CA ASN A 88 -4.29 -6.69 2.26
C ASN A 88 -5.45 -7.58 1.84
N SER A 89 -5.58 -7.80 0.53
CA SER A 89 -6.47 -8.81 -0.04
C SER A 89 -5.82 -10.19 0.06
N VAL A 90 -6.57 -11.24 -0.28
CA VAL A 90 -5.97 -12.58 -0.44
C VAL A 90 -4.97 -12.60 -1.60
N GLY A 91 -5.18 -11.77 -2.63
CA GLY A 91 -4.26 -11.62 -3.76
C GLY A 91 -2.92 -11.04 -3.31
N ASP A 92 -2.94 -9.99 -2.49
CA ASP A 92 -1.72 -9.42 -1.91
C ASP A 92 -0.95 -10.44 -1.05
N LEU A 93 -1.67 -11.25 -0.26
CA LEU A 93 -1.03 -12.32 0.53
C LEU A 93 -0.44 -13.43 -0.35
N GLY A 94 -1.10 -13.76 -1.47
CA GLY A 94 -0.55 -14.67 -2.46
C GLY A 94 0.73 -14.14 -3.09
N GLU A 95 0.78 -12.84 -3.39
CA GLU A 95 1.98 -12.19 -3.92
C GLU A 95 3.12 -12.12 -2.89
N LEU A 96 2.80 -11.81 -1.62
CA LEU A 96 3.76 -11.91 -0.51
C LEU A 96 4.33 -13.32 -0.40
N ALA A 97 3.46 -14.33 -0.36
CA ALA A 97 3.88 -15.73 -0.25
C ALA A 97 4.78 -16.12 -1.41
N ARG A 98 4.39 -15.78 -2.66
CA ARG A 98 5.20 -16.05 -3.86
C ARG A 98 6.59 -15.42 -3.78
N LEU A 99 6.68 -14.17 -3.32
CA LEU A 99 7.95 -13.44 -3.27
C LEU A 99 8.85 -13.84 -2.08
N LEU A 100 8.25 -14.37 -1.00
CA LEU A 100 8.92 -14.83 0.22
C LEU A 100 9.22 -16.33 0.25
N GLU A 101 8.67 -17.11 -0.66
CA GLU A 101 8.86 -18.57 -0.69
C GLU A 101 10.34 -18.95 -0.73
N GLY A 102 10.75 -19.77 0.25
CA GLY A 102 12.15 -20.21 0.40
C GLY A 102 13.12 -19.13 0.89
N LYS A 103 12.63 -17.95 1.31
CA LYS A 103 13.44 -16.83 1.77
C LYS A 103 13.27 -16.61 3.27
N LYS A 104 14.13 -15.76 3.83
CA LYS A 104 14.08 -15.32 5.22
C LYS A 104 14.23 -13.79 5.27
N ILE A 105 13.43 -13.14 6.11
CA ILE A 105 13.56 -11.72 6.42
C ILE A 105 14.90 -11.50 7.15
N ALA A 106 15.57 -10.39 6.83
CA ALA A 106 16.86 -10.06 7.43
C ALA A 106 16.76 -9.88 8.96
N ASP A 107 17.83 -10.25 9.65
CA ASP A 107 17.91 -10.02 11.09
C ASP A 107 17.80 -8.52 11.40
N GLY A 108 16.99 -8.17 12.40
CA GLY A 108 16.70 -6.78 12.76
C GLY A 108 15.58 -6.12 11.94
N VAL A 109 15.07 -6.77 10.90
CA VAL A 109 13.97 -6.25 10.08
C VAL A 109 12.64 -6.91 10.47
N LYS A 110 11.58 -6.11 10.56
CA LYS A 110 10.22 -6.61 10.80
C LYS A 110 9.37 -6.45 9.54
N LEU A 111 8.78 -7.52 9.02
CA LEU A 111 7.75 -7.42 7.98
C LEU A 111 6.38 -7.60 8.61
N VAL A 112 5.48 -6.65 8.44
CA VAL A 112 4.11 -6.70 8.98
C VAL A 112 3.10 -6.57 7.84
N ALA A 113 2.26 -7.59 7.69
CA ALA A 113 1.12 -7.60 6.76
C ALA A 113 -0.20 -7.50 7.53
N SER A 114 -0.94 -6.39 7.34
CA SER A 114 -2.23 -6.17 8.00
C SER A 114 -3.39 -6.70 7.15
N VAL A 115 -4.27 -7.52 7.73
CA VAL A 115 -5.36 -8.23 7.03
C VAL A 115 -6.66 -8.23 7.84
N ALA A 116 -7.79 -8.38 7.15
CA ALA A 116 -9.07 -8.72 7.77
C ALA A 116 -9.07 -10.18 8.25
N ASN A 117 -9.94 -10.53 9.20
CA ASN A 117 -10.01 -11.89 9.75
C ASN A 117 -10.43 -12.92 8.69
N GLU A 118 -11.33 -12.52 7.79
CA GLU A 118 -11.87 -13.33 6.71
C GLU A 118 -10.79 -13.62 5.66
N VAL A 119 -9.98 -12.59 5.33
CA VAL A 119 -8.84 -12.73 4.41
C VAL A 119 -7.78 -13.66 5.00
N TYR A 120 -7.47 -13.53 6.29
CA TYR A 120 -6.55 -14.44 6.98
C TYR A 120 -7.04 -15.89 6.89
N THR A 121 -8.32 -16.13 7.19
CA THR A 121 -8.92 -17.47 7.14
C THR A 121 -8.80 -18.07 5.74
N LEU A 122 -9.04 -17.29 4.70
CA LEU A 122 -8.89 -17.74 3.32
C LEU A 122 -7.43 -18.06 2.98
N ALA A 123 -6.50 -17.17 3.35
CA ALA A 123 -5.07 -17.32 3.10
C ALA A 123 -4.44 -18.51 3.84
N GLN A 124 -4.99 -18.87 5.00
CA GLN A 124 -4.59 -20.06 5.73
C GLN A 124 -4.95 -21.33 4.95
N ARG A 125 -6.15 -21.37 4.35
CA ARG A 125 -6.60 -22.53 3.54
C ARG A 125 -5.79 -22.69 2.25
N THR A 126 -5.21 -21.61 1.74
CA THR A 126 -4.32 -21.63 0.56
C THR A 126 -2.85 -21.83 0.93
N GLY A 127 -2.49 -21.88 2.22
CA GLY A 127 -1.11 -22.06 2.69
C GLY A 127 -0.23 -20.80 2.62
N TYR A 128 -0.79 -19.65 2.26
CA TYR A 128 -0.01 -18.40 2.14
C TYR A 128 0.49 -17.90 3.49
N THR A 129 -0.31 -18.08 4.55
CA THR A 129 0.09 -17.71 5.91
C THR A 129 1.37 -18.41 6.32
N ASP A 130 1.45 -19.71 6.06
CA ASP A 130 2.58 -20.55 6.47
C ASP A 130 3.87 -20.12 5.77
N ILE A 131 3.80 -19.74 4.49
CA ILE A 131 4.97 -19.27 3.73
C ILE A 131 5.46 -17.94 4.31
N ILE A 132 4.55 -16.99 4.56
CA ILE A 132 4.88 -15.67 5.11
C ILE A 132 5.48 -15.80 6.51
N GLU A 133 4.86 -16.61 7.38
CA GLU A 133 5.30 -16.83 8.76
C GLU A 133 6.64 -17.58 8.81
N LYS A 134 6.87 -18.58 7.94
CA LYS A 134 8.16 -19.28 7.82
C LYS A 134 9.30 -18.36 7.39
N ALA A 135 9.02 -17.36 6.56
CA ALA A 135 10.01 -16.35 6.20
C ALA A 135 10.31 -15.38 7.35
N GLY A 136 9.55 -15.42 8.45
CA GLY A 136 9.66 -14.52 9.60
C GLY A 136 8.68 -13.33 9.57
N GLY A 137 7.69 -13.35 8.67
CA GLY A 137 6.71 -12.28 8.50
C GLY A 137 5.62 -12.35 9.56
N ILE A 138 5.10 -11.18 9.95
CA ILE A 138 4.05 -11.04 10.96
C ILE A 138 2.74 -10.71 10.25
N ILE A 139 1.69 -11.51 10.47
CA ILE A 139 0.35 -11.24 9.95
C ILE A 139 -0.52 -10.64 11.05
N ALA A 140 -0.78 -9.34 10.94
CA ALA A 140 -1.59 -8.57 11.88
C ALA A 140 -3.08 -8.61 11.49
N ARG A 141 -3.88 -9.34 12.26
CA ARG A 141 -5.30 -9.63 11.94
C ARG A 141 -6.24 -8.65 12.61
N GLY A 142 -7.23 -8.15 11.87
CA GLY A 142 -8.34 -7.35 12.41
C GLY A 142 -7.94 -5.97 12.94
N ILE A 143 -6.68 -5.57 12.78
CA ILE A 143 -6.17 -4.27 13.23
C ILE A 143 -5.68 -3.46 12.03
N CYS A 144 -5.86 -2.14 12.09
CA CYS A 144 -5.23 -1.23 11.16
C CYS A 144 -3.72 -1.21 11.41
N ILE A 145 -2.90 -1.09 10.36
CA ILE A 145 -1.45 -1.00 10.49
C ILE A 145 -1.01 0.18 11.37
N MET A 146 -1.84 1.22 11.48
CA MET A 146 -1.60 2.37 12.37
C MET A 146 -1.81 2.04 13.85
N GLY A 147 -2.68 1.07 14.15
CA GLY A 147 -2.93 0.58 15.51
C GLY A 147 -1.96 -0.50 15.96
N PHE A 148 -1.05 -0.95 15.08
CA PHE A 148 -0.01 -1.89 15.48
C PHE A 148 0.94 -1.20 16.49
N PRO A 149 1.28 -1.85 17.62
CA PRO A 149 1.92 -1.20 18.77
C PRO A 149 3.44 -1.03 18.59
N TYR A 150 3.88 -0.31 17.55
CA TYR A 150 5.32 -0.15 17.23
C TYR A 150 6.16 0.40 18.38
N ALA A 151 5.60 1.32 19.17
CA ALA A 151 6.29 1.93 20.32
C ALA A 151 6.52 0.97 21.48
N GLN A 152 5.86 -0.20 21.48
CA GLN A 152 6.02 -1.25 22.49
C GLN A 152 6.94 -2.38 21.99
N LEU A 153 7.47 -2.27 20.77
CA LEU A 153 8.51 -3.18 20.31
C LEU A 153 9.79 -2.88 21.10
N GLU A 154 10.52 -3.93 21.47
CA GLU A 154 11.80 -3.83 22.19
C GLU A 154 12.80 -2.91 21.46
N THR A 155 12.73 -2.90 20.12
CA THR A 155 13.46 -1.99 19.24
C THR A 155 12.49 -1.16 18.38
N PRO A 156 12.28 0.13 18.72
CA PRO A 156 11.51 1.05 17.91
C PRO A 156 12.18 1.27 16.55
N ALA A 157 11.42 1.13 15.46
CA ALA A 157 11.92 1.40 14.12
C ALA A 157 11.85 2.91 13.81
N THR A 158 12.89 3.42 13.17
CA THR A 158 13.03 4.80 12.70
C THR A 158 13.01 4.92 11.18
N THR A 159 13.28 3.82 10.47
CA THR A 159 13.16 3.72 9.01
C THR A 159 12.25 2.57 8.61
N GLY A 160 11.50 2.73 7.52
CA GLY A 160 10.68 1.64 7.00
C GLY A 160 10.35 1.75 5.52
N ALA A 161 9.80 0.67 4.97
CA ALA A 161 9.40 0.58 3.57
C ALA A 161 7.92 0.19 3.42
N THR A 162 7.25 0.69 2.38
CA THR A 162 5.87 0.29 2.07
C THR A 162 5.50 0.52 0.61
N ASN A 163 4.59 -0.30 0.12
CA ASN A 163 3.95 -0.15 -1.19
C ASN A 163 2.64 0.65 -1.14
N SER A 164 2.23 1.12 0.04
CA SER A 164 1.01 1.91 0.21
C SER A 164 1.31 3.39 0.39
N ALA A 165 0.81 4.23 -0.51
CA ALA A 165 0.92 5.69 -0.38
C ALA A 165 0.23 6.22 0.90
N LYS A 166 -0.87 5.58 1.33
CA LYS A 166 -1.55 5.91 2.58
C LYS A 166 -0.69 5.55 3.79
N ALA A 167 -0.09 4.35 3.81
CA ALA A 167 0.84 3.96 4.86
C ALA A 167 2.05 4.90 4.90
N ALA A 168 2.65 5.21 3.76
CA ALA A 168 3.79 6.10 3.65
C ALA A 168 3.50 7.48 4.25
N SER A 169 2.37 8.10 3.87
CA SER A 169 1.99 9.40 4.41
C SER A 169 1.75 9.38 5.92
N TYR A 170 1.03 8.38 6.45
CA TYR A 170 0.72 8.34 7.87
C TYR A 170 1.92 7.98 8.75
N GLN A 171 2.76 7.04 8.31
CA GLN A 171 3.93 6.63 9.09
C GLN A 171 4.99 7.73 9.11
N ALA A 172 5.16 8.48 8.01
CA ALA A 172 5.99 9.68 8.00
C ALA A 172 5.54 10.72 9.04
N ARG A 173 4.22 10.95 9.18
CA ARG A 173 3.66 11.85 10.21
C ARG A 173 3.88 11.35 11.65
N ARG A 174 4.24 10.07 11.84
CA ARG A 174 4.61 9.48 13.13
C ARG A 174 6.11 9.43 13.37
N GLY A 175 6.91 10.01 12.47
CA GLY A 175 8.37 10.09 12.62
C GLY A 175 9.14 8.90 12.04
N ILE A 176 8.50 8.00 11.29
CA ILE A 176 9.20 6.94 10.55
C ILE A 176 9.67 7.50 9.21
N ASN A 177 10.94 7.36 8.88
CA ASN A 177 11.48 7.71 7.57
C ASN A 177 11.12 6.63 6.55
N ILE A 178 10.38 6.98 5.50
CA ILE A 178 9.75 6.01 4.60
C ILE A 178 10.45 5.91 3.25
N GLN A 179 10.73 4.67 2.87
CA GLN A 179 11.02 4.22 1.52
C GLN A 179 9.70 3.77 0.85
N TYR A 180 9.20 4.53 -0.13
CA TYR A 180 7.98 4.18 -0.88
C TYR A 180 8.34 3.58 -2.24
N GLY A 181 7.80 2.40 -2.57
CA GLY A 181 8.11 1.73 -3.84
C GLY A 181 7.18 0.57 -4.18
N SER A 182 7.63 -0.31 -5.08
CA SER A 182 6.84 -1.46 -5.51
C SER A 182 6.76 -2.54 -4.43
N PHE A 183 5.97 -3.57 -4.72
CA PHE A 183 5.88 -4.76 -3.87
C PHE A 183 7.25 -5.45 -3.77
N GLU A 184 7.92 -5.59 -4.91
CA GLU A 184 9.23 -6.21 -5.05
C GLU A 184 10.33 -5.40 -4.35
N ASP A 185 10.29 -4.06 -4.46
CA ASP A 185 11.22 -3.18 -3.76
C ASP A 185 11.11 -3.41 -2.23
N CYS A 186 9.88 -3.47 -1.72
CA CYS A 186 9.61 -3.68 -0.30
C CYS A 186 10.03 -5.08 0.19
N ILE A 187 9.79 -6.13 -0.61
CA ILE A 187 10.26 -7.48 -0.27
C ILE A 187 11.79 -7.55 -0.30
N SER A 188 12.43 -6.96 -1.31
CA SER A 188 13.89 -6.87 -1.40
C SER A 188 14.47 -6.20 -0.16
N ALA A 189 13.87 -5.09 0.27
CA ALA A 189 14.24 -4.40 1.50
C ALA A 189 14.03 -5.27 2.75
N ALA A 190 12.94 -6.04 2.83
CA ALA A 190 12.69 -6.95 3.95
C ALA A 190 13.76 -8.05 4.06
N ILE A 191 14.22 -8.59 2.94
CA ILE A 191 15.19 -9.71 2.90
C ILE A 191 16.62 -9.22 3.08
N THR A 192 16.93 -7.99 2.71
CA THR A 192 18.31 -7.46 2.74
C THR A 192 18.56 -6.46 3.86
N GLY A 193 17.50 -5.92 4.48
CA GLY A 193 17.58 -4.79 5.42
C GLY A 193 18.00 -3.47 4.78
N LYS A 194 18.06 -3.42 3.44
CA LYS A 194 18.52 -2.26 2.69
C LYS A 194 17.57 -1.94 1.54
N TRP A 195 17.25 -0.66 1.38
CA TRP A 195 16.65 -0.15 0.17
C TRP A 195 17.68 -0.14 -0.96
N ARG A 196 17.35 -0.77 -2.09
CA ARG A 196 18.21 -0.82 -3.27
C ARG A 196 17.34 -0.61 -4.48
N ARG A 197 17.61 0.46 -5.23
CA ARG A 197 16.86 0.82 -6.43
C ARG A 197 17.80 1.05 -7.60
#